data_AF-A0AAV4RNM3-F1
#
_entry.id   AF-A0AAV4RNM3-F1
#
_cell.length_a   1.000
_cell.length_b   1.000
_cell.length_c   1.000
_cell.angle_alpha   90.00
_cell.angle_beta   90.00
_cell.angle_gamma   90.00
#
_symmetry.space_group_name_H-M   'P 1'
#
loop_
_entity.id
_entity.type
_entity.pdbx_description
1 polymer ?
#
loop_
_entity_poly.entity_id
_entity_poly.type
_entity_poly.pdbx_seq_one_letter_code
_entity_poly.pdbx_strand_id
1 'polypeptide(L)'
;MNSVSNDPLTEYKLQLLSVEESLKSADADKQADLLDLKAKLTEVISLLQGHSVELEVNTKNTTSDTIDDEFQKFQQEIQELEGDTSAQSKDADDIEESDAHNEFCAVLSSMEGDKCRAPYMREPGDKNLYNAIIFSTDLEEQTVDLQEVMVKVMFCNPICDQMKPCPFFLDGHCKFSDNKCRYSHGYSVKFSDLEEYILPNYSSVQRDSKCLAKYKDGLWYSAVVENCLDNQKYCIKYVNSGDINTLAAHEILPLEDLSISDDEDDSSSSYSCDDVYQAEVLNSSPNEIKYEAVPAISAIGSWEQHTKGIGSKLMAKMGYVWGQGLGKDSNGRIDPVEAIVLPKGKSLDKCVEIREMAGLKSVEERFSSEQKKEQQRSKNIEVNQNPESSVFAFLNKNLSRSSDSSSSKNKEFFHKRSVAEISDSNGAPSKSQARDLNFEMYSVGEAIKKTRKEICRLNQSVNRNAERNEAACCLLRQKMTTQSQLLRSLEAKERKISGQIERRRSDRALF
;
A
#
# COMPACT_ATOMS: atom_id res chain seq x y z
N MET A 1 12.62 -9.14 52.12
CA MET A 1 11.52 -8.18 52.40
C MET A 1 12.16 -6.82 52.64
N ASN A 2 11.46 -5.77 52.19
CA ASN A 2 11.79 -4.33 52.24
C ASN A 2 12.31 -3.73 50.93
N SER A 3 11.41 -3.71 49.93
CA SER A 3 11.36 -2.67 48.90
C SER A 3 11.04 -1.33 49.58
N VAL A 4 12.07 -0.54 49.89
CA VAL A 4 11.89 0.87 50.27
C VAL A 4 11.50 1.61 49.01
N SER A 5 10.22 1.99 48.93
CA SER A 5 9.70 2.95 47.97
C SER A 5 10.44 4.28 48.15
N ASN A 6 11.31 4.63 47.18
CA ASN A 6 11.95 5.94 47.09
C ASN A 6 10.88 6.99 46.76
N ASP A 7 10.32 7.61 47.79
CA ASP A 7 9.46 8.77 47.64
C ASP A 7 10.32 10.02 47.34
N PRO A 8 10.19 10.65 46.16
CA PRO A 8 11.02 11.79 45.75
C PRO A 8 10.92 12.96 46.73
N LEU A 9 9.79 13.16 47.41
CA LEU A 9 9.64 14.21 48.41
C LEU A 9 10.56 14.01 49.62
N THR A 10 10.78 12.75 50.02
CA THR A 10 11.69 12.41 51.12
C THR A 10 13.15 12.64 50.71
N GLU A 11 13.49 12.38 49.45
CA GLU A 11 14.83 12.65 48.90
C GLU A 11 15.16 14.14 48.87
N TYR A 12 14.26 14.99 48.37
CA TYR A 12 14.47 16.44 48.34
C TYR A 12 14.58 17.06 49.75
N LYS A 13 13.82 16.54 50.73
CA LYS A 13 13.93 16.97 52.13
C LYS A 13 15.30 16.63 52.73
N LEU A 14 15.86 15.47 52.41
CA LEU A 14 17.21 15.08 52.85
C LEU A 14 18.30 15.95 52.20
N GLN A 15 18.14 16.25 50.91
CA GLN A 15 19.06 17.17 50.21
C GLN A 15 19.02 18.57 50.81
N LEU A 16 17.84 19.09 51.17
CA LEU A 16 17.70 20.39 51.83
C LEU A 16 18.43 20.42 53.19
N LEU A 17 18.31 19.37 54.01
CA LEU A 17 19.03 19.27 55.28
C LEU A 17 20.56 19.27 55.08
N SER A 18 21.05 18.59 54.04
CA SER A 18 22.48 18.57 53.70
C SER A 18 23.00 19.95 53.26
N VAL A 19 22.19 20.70 52.50
CA VAL A 19 22.51 22.08 52.10
C VAL A 19 22.50 23.03 53.30
N GLU A 20 21.57 22.87 54.24
CA GLU A 20 21.52 23.67 55.48
C GLU A 20 22.70 23.39 56.41
N GLU A 21 23.20 22.16 56.47
CA GLU A 21 24.42 21.83 57.22
C GLU A 21 25.66 22.43 56.55
N SER A 22 25.72 22.37 55.21
CA SER A 22 26.80 22.99 54.43
C SER A 22 26.84 24.51 54.62
N LEU A 23 25.67 25.18 54.68
CA LEU A 23 25.56 26.61 54.97
C LEU A 23 26.12 27.03 56.33
N LYS A 24 26.11 26.15 57.35
CA LYS A 24 26.67 26.44 58.68
C LYS A 24 28.19 26.50 58.69
N SER A 25 28.84 25.95 57.66
CA SER A 25 30.30 25.78 57.58
C SER A 25 30.93 26.42 56.34
N ALA A 26 30.13 27.12 55.51
CA ALA A 26 30.57 27.65 54.23
C ALA A 26 31.19 29.06 54.33
N ASP A 27 32.20 29.30 53.48
CA ASP A 27 32.82 30.61 53.24
C ASP A 27 31.89 31.55 52.45
N ALA A 28 32.09 32.87 52.58
CA ALA A 28 31.21 33.91 52.05
C ALA A 28 30.90 33.78 50.54
N ASP A 29 31.86 33.31 49.73
CA ASP A 29 31.70 33.19 48.28
C ASP A 29 30.74 32.06 47.87
N LYS A 30 30.66 30.98 48.67
CA LYS A 30 29.77 29.83 48.40
C LYS A 30 28.42 29.95 49.12
N GLN A 31 28.33 30.88 50.07
CA GLN A 31 27.12 31.09 50.85
C GLN A 31 25.96 31.61 49.97
N ALA A 32 26.26 32.46 48.98
CA ALA A 32 25.26 32.95 48.04
C ALA A 32 24.63 31.82 47.20
N ASP A 33 25.48 30.95 46.62
CA ASP A 33 25.02 29.83 45.80
C ASP A 33 24.24 28.79 46.62
N LEU A 34 24.66 28.53 47.85
CA LEU A 34 23.96 27.60 48.74
C LEU A 34 22.62 28.16 49.25
N LEU A 35 22.48 29.48 49.38
CA LEU A 35 21.20 30.12 49.70
C LEU A 35 20.23 30.06 48.53
N ASP A 36 20.71 30.25 47.30
CA ASP A 36 19.90 30.07 46.08
C ASP A 36 19.45 28.61 45.91
N LEU A 37 20.37 27.65 46.11
CA LEU A 37 20.05 26.23 46.07
C LEU A 37 19.02 25.84 47.16
N LYS A 38 19.16 26.39 48.37
CA LYS A 38 18.19 26.20 49.45
C LYS A 38 16.80 26.71 49.03
N ALA A 39 16.72 27.92 48.47
CA ALA A 39 15.45 28.53 48.04
C ALA A 39 14.74 27.67 46.99
N LYS A 40 15.48 27.19 45.99
CA LYS A 40 14.96 26.31 44.93
C LYS A 40 14.48 24.96 45.48
N LEU A 41 15.22 24.35 46.41
CA LEU A 41 14.79 23.09 47.04
C LEU A 41 13.54 23.28 47.92
N THR A 42 13.41 24.39 48.65
CA THR A 42 12.18 24.70 49.40
C THR A 42 10.97 24.89 48.48
N GLU A 43 11.15 25.55 47.34
CA GLU A 43 10.07 25.78 46.37
C GLU A 43 9.57 24.45 45.77
N VAL A 44 10.50 23.59 45.33
CA VAL A 44 10.16 22.26 44.80
C VAL A 44 9.45 21.41 45.85
N ILE A 45 9.91 21.44 47.11
CA ILE A 45 9.24 20.73 48.21
C ILE A 45 7.83 21.29 48.44
N SER A 46 7.64 22.61 48.38
CA SER A 46 6.33 23.25 48.54
C SER A 46 5.36 22.86 47.43
N LEU A 47 5.82 22.85 46.17
CA LEU A 47 5.03 22.43 45.01
C LEU A 47 4.64 20.95 45.10
N LEU A 48 5.56 20.08 45.54
CA LEU A 48 5.30 18.66 45.76
C LEU A 48 4.40 18.38 46.96
N GLN A 49 4.32 19.30 47.93
CA GLN A 49 3.43 19.20 49.11
C GLN A 49 2.02 19.75 48.87
N GLY A 50 1.72 20.25 47.66
CA GLY A 50 0.37 20.57 47.22
C GLY A 50 -0.36 21.65 48.04
N HIS A 51 0.37 22.60 48.64
CA HIS A 51 -0.25 23.78 49.26
C HIS A 51 -0.25 24.95 48.26
N SER A 52 -1.42 25.26 47.67
CA SER A 52 -1.69 26.55 47.06
C SER A 52 -1.50 27.64 48.10
N VAL A 53 -0.56 28.56 47.86
CA VAL A 53 -0.33 29.71 48.74
C VAL A 53 -1.14 30.89 48.20
N GLU A 54 -2.26 31.19 48.86
CA GLU A 54 -2.81 32.54 48.93
C GLU A 54 -1.80 33.43 49.67
N LEU A 55 -1.37 34.51 49.01
CA LEU A 55 -0.46 35.50 49.58
C LEU A 55 -1.24 36.49 50.45
N GLU A 56 -1.20 36.32 51.77
CA GLU A 56 -1.55 37.37 52.73
C GLU A 56 -0.41 38.39 52.85
N VAL A 57 -0.64 39.62 52.39
CA VAL A 57 0.16 40.79 52.77
C VAL A 57 -0.64 41.60 53.80
N ASN A 58 -0.11 41.65 55.03
CA ASN A 58 -0.71 42.38 56.14
C ASN A 58 -0.11 43.79 56.25
N THR A 59 -0.88 44.82 55.94
CA THR A 59 -0.61 46.21 56.37
C THR A 59 -1.86 46.82 56.99
N LYS A 60 -1.70 47.34 58.21
CA LYS A 60 -2.78 47.83 59.07
C LYS A 60 -3.43 49.12 58.56
N ASN A 61 -4.77 49.14 58.63
CA ASN A 61 -5.70 50.27 58.84
C ASN A 61 -5.55 51.54 57.99
N THR A 62 -6.48 51.77 57.04
CA THR A 62 -7.53 52.83 57.10
C THR A 62 -8.37 52.85 55.80
N THR A 63 -9.69 53.07 55.95
CA THR A 63 -10.74 53.32 54.94
C THR A 63 -11.08 52.22 53.92
N SER A 64 -12.29 51.68 54.04
CA SER A 64 -12.75 50.41 53.47
C SER A 64 -13.79 50.52 52.34
N ASP A 65 -13.79 51.55 51.50
CA ASP A 65 -14.87 51.72 50.50
C ASP A 65 -14.40 52.34 49.16
N THR A 66 -13.26 51.94 48.57
CA THR A 66 -12.82 52.57 47.30
C THR A 66 -12.33 51.64 46.18
N ILE A 67 -11.91 50.41 46.47
CA ILE A 67 -11.40 49.50 45.43
C ILE A 67 -12.53 48.78 44.69
N ASP A 68 -13.61 48.40 45.39
CA ASP A 68 -14.76 47.72 44.78
C ASP A 68 -15.54 48.65 43.83
N ASP A 69 -15.61 49.95 44.15
CA ASP A 69 -16.24 50.96 43.30
C ASP A 69 -15.42 51.23 42.03
N GLU A 70 -14.08 51.25 42.13
CA GLU A 70 -13.20 51.48 40.97
C GLU A 70 -13.17 50.24 40.05
N PHE A 71 -13.23 49.03 40.63
CA PHE A 71 -13.35 47.78 39.90
C PHE A 71 -14.73 47.62 39.23
N GLN A 72 -15.82 48.02 39.88
CA GLN A 72 -17.15 48.03 39.27
C GLN A 72 -17.25 49.02 38.12
N LYS A 73 -16.60 50.19 38.24
CA LYS A 73 -16.57 51.19 37.16
C LYS A 73 -15.81 50.69 35.94
N PHE A 74 -14.70 49.98 36.16
CA PHE A 74 -13.92 49.36 35.09
C PHE A 74 -14.70 48.22 34.41
N GLN A 75 -15.40 47.39 35.17
CA GLN A 75 -16.28 46.34 34.63
C GLN A 75 -17.46 46.93 33.83
N GLN A 76 -18.06 48.03 34.28
CA GLN A 76 -19.11 48.72 33.53
C GLN A 76 -18.60 49.32 32.22
N GLU A 77 -17.40 49.88 32.22
CA GLU A 77 -16.80 50.49 31.02
C GLU A 77 -16.45 49.45 29.94
N ILE A 78 -16.03 48.24 30.34
CA ILE A 78 -15.86 47.10 29.41
C ILE A 78 -17.20 46.60 28.89
N GLN A 79 -18.21 46.50 29.75
CA GLN A 79 -19.55 46.01 29.36
C GLN A 79 -20.29 46.97 28.43
N GLU A 80 -20.04 48.28 28.53
CA GLU A 80 -20.54 49.29 27.58
C GLU A 80 -19.83 49.23 26.21
N LEU A 81 -18.59 48.75 26.16
CA LEU A 81 -17.84 48.56 24.91
C LEU A 81 -18.21 47.25 24.18
N GLU A 82 -18.74 46.25 24.89
CA GLU A 82 -19.16 44.95 24.34
C GLU A 82 -20.66 44.89 23.96
N GLY A 83 -21.42 45.95 24.23
CA GLY A 83 -22.88 45.99 24.10
C GLY A 83 -23.47 46.14 22.69
N ASP A 84 -22.68 46.07 21.61
CA ASP A 84 -23.17 46.31 20.25
C ASP A 84 -23.00 45.10 19.29
N THR A 85 -23.28 43.89 19.78
CA THR A 85 -23.82 42.79 18.93
C THR A 85 -24.68 41.83 19.76
N SER A 86 -26.00 41.92 19.55
CA SER A 86 -27.02 41.06 20.17
C SER A 86 -26.97 39.60 19.69
N ALA A 87 -26.94 38.61 20.60
CA ALA A 87 -28.11 37.77 20.96
C ALA A 87 -27.72 36.43 21.64
N GLN A 88 -28.12 36.30 22.92
CA GLN A 88 -28.60 35.09 23.63
C GLN A 88 -27.75 33.80 23.66
N SER A 89 -27.10 33.55 24.80
CA SER A 89 -27.48 32.50 25.76
C SER A 89 -26.72 32.67 27.08
N LYS A 90 -27.41 32.43 28.19
CA LYS A 90 -26.90 32.40 29.55
C LYS A 90 -26.15 31.08 29.76
N ASP A 91 -24.93 31.14 30.28
CA ASP A 91 -24.42 30.35 31.41
C ASP A 91 -22.97 30.80 31.65
N ALA A 92 -22.69 31.30 32.85
CA ALA A 92 -21.42 31.93 33.21
C ALA A 92 -20.80 31.15 34.37
N ASP A 93 -20.27 29.97 34.05
CA ASP A 93 -19.26 29.24 34.82
C ASP A 93 -18.27 28.44 33.92
N ASP A 94 -18.35 28.52 32.57
CA ASP A 94 -17.64 27.60 31.62
C ASP A 94 -16.51 28.24 30.77
N ILE A 95 -16.00 29.43 31.12
CA ILE A 95 -15.13 30.17 30.19
C ILE A 95 -13.69 29.59 30.11
N GLU A 96 -13.22 28.79 31.07
CA GLU A 96 -11.87 28.18 31.01
C GLU A 96 -11.80 26.78 30.35
N GLU A 97 -12.88 25.99 30.34
CA GLU A 97 -12.89 24.64 29.71
C GLU A 97 -13.10 24.70 28.18
N SER A 98 -13.71 25.77 27.67
CA SER A 98 -14.03 25.92 26.25
C SER A 98 -12.79 26.15 25.35
N ASP A 99 -11.74 26.78 25.86
CA ASP A 99 -10.54 27.10 25.06
C ASP A 99 -9.67 25.84 24.84
N ALA A 100 -9.50 25.02 25.87
CA ALA A 100 -8.79 23.75 25.78
C ALA A 100 -9.53 22.71 24.91
N HIS A 101 -10.86 22.65 25.00
CA HIS A 101 -11.68 21.79 24.14
C HIS A 101 -11.62 22.23 22.67
N ASN A 102 -11.66 23.54 22.40
CA ASN A 102 -11.53 24.08 21.05
C ASN A 102 -10.14 23.84 20.45
N GLU A 103 -9.08 24.01 21.24
CA GLU A 103 -7.71 23.69 20.81
C GLU A 103 -7.58 22.18 20.51
N PHE A 104 -8.15 21.32 21.35
CA PHE A 104 -8.16 19.87 21.15
C PHE A 104 -8.92 19.44 19.88
N CYS A 105 -10.12 20.00 19.67
CA CYS A 105 -10.90 19.77 18.45
C CYS A 105 -10.16 20.24 17.20
N ALA A 106 -9.42 21.35 17.28
CA ALA A 106 -8.58 21.83 16.19
C ALA A 106 -7.41 20.89 15.89
N VAL A 107 -6.76 20.34 16.91
CA VAL A 107 -5.69 19.33 16.75
C VAL A 107 -6.23 18.06 16.10
N LEU A 108 -7.35 17.53 16.60
CA LEU A 108 -7.96 16.32 16.05
C LEU A 108 -8.40 16.50 14.58
N SER A 109 -8.96 17.66 14.25
CA SER A 109 -9.30 18.01 12.87
C SER A 109 -8.05 18.10 11.98
N SER A 110 -6.90 18.51 12.54
CA SER A 110 -5.62 18.51 11.81
C SER A 110 -5.03 17.12 11.58
N MET A 111 -5.47 16.10 12.34
CA MET A 111 -5.02 14.72 12.17
C MET A 111 -5.76 13.98 11.05
N GLU A 112 -6.81 14.58 10.49
CA GLU A 112 -7.50 14.01 9.33
C GLU A 112 -6.52 13.87 8.15
N GLY A 113 -6.40 12.65 7.63
CA GLY A 113 -5.45 12.28 6.59
C GLY A 113 -4.14 11.68 7.09
N ASP A 114 -3.89 11.68 8.41
CA ASP A 114 -2.70 11.04 8.97
C ASP A 114 -2.75 9.51 8.85
N LYS A 115 -1.57 8.92 8.67
CA LYS A 115 -1.39 7.48 8.56
C LYS A 115 -1.22 6.87 9.95
N CYS A 116 -1.96 5.82 10.23
CA CYS A 116 -1.93 5.12 11.52
C CYS A 116 -2.03 3.60 11.33
N ARG A 117 -1.95 2.86 12.44
CA ARG A 117 -2.40 1.47 12.53
C ARG A 117 -3.62 1.40 13.43
N ALA A 118 -4.63 0.67 12.99
CA ALA A 118 -5.87 0.50 13.71
C ALA A 118 -6.22 -0.98 13.88
N PRO A 119 -6.75 -1.39 15.04
CA PRO A 119 -7.25 -2.74 15.24
C PRO A 119 -8.51 -2.95 14.39
N TYR A 120 -8.63 -4.14 13.79
CA TYR A 120 -9.85 -4.59 13.15
C TYR A 120 -10.23 -5.95 13.71
N MET A 121 -11.46 -6.06 14.20
CA MET A 121 -12.00 -7.28 14.77
C MET A 121 -12.97 -7.91 13.79
N ARG A 122 -12.60 -9.06 13.24
CA ARG A 122 -13.50 -9.84 12.36
C ARG A 122 -14.40 -10.76 13.18
N GLU A 123 -13.84 -11.35 14.24
CA GLU A 123 -14.53 -12.20 15.21
C GLU A 123 -14.21 -11.73 16.64
N PRO A 124 -15.08 -11.99 17.63
CA PRO A 124 -14.84 -11.62 19.01
C PRO A 124 -13.62 -12.38 19.59
N GLY A 125 -12.44 -11.75 19.55
CA GLY A 125 -11.19 -12.32 20.07
C GLY A 125 -9.98 -12.04 19.20
N ASP A 126 -10.17 -11.88 17.88
CA ASP A 126 -9.09 -11.64 16.92
C ASP A 126 -8.85 -10.14 16.74
N LYS A 127 -7.98 -9.57 17.57
CA LYS A 127 -7.52 -8.18 17.42
C LYS A 127 -6.25 -8.14 16.57
N ASN A 128 -6.41 -7.99 15.25
CA ASN A 128 -5.29 -7.75 14.34
C ASN A 128 -5.20 -6.26 14.01
N LEU A 129 -3.99 -5.71 14.01
CA LEU A 129 -3.75 -4.31 13.67
C LEU A 129 -3.30 -4.14 12.23
N TYR A 130 -3.95 -3.22 11.52
CA TYR A 130 -3.74 -2.97 10.10
C TYR A 130 -3.43 -1.50 9.84
N ASN A 131 -2.63 -1.25 8.80
CA ASN A 131 -2.35 0.10 8.33
C ASN A 131 -3.63 0.77 7.83
N ALA A 132 -3.88 1.98 8.30
CA ALA A 132 -5.07 2.78 8.03
C ALA A 132 -4.73 4.28 7.91
N ILE A 133 -5.71 5.06 7.49
CA ILE A 133 -5.66 6.52 7.41
C ILE A 133 -6.84 7.06 8.20
N ILE A 134 -6.60 8.08 9.02
CA ILE A 134 -7.66 8.77 9.75
C ILE A 134 -8.52 9.54 8.73
N PHE A 135 -9.80 9.21 8.65
CA PHE A 135 -10.72 9.80 7.67
C PHE A 135 -11.52 10.95 8.27
N SER A 136 -12.07 10.77 9.47
CA SER A 136 -12.79 11.81 10.20
C SER A 136 -12.73 11.54 11.70
N THR A 137 -12.82 12.59 12.50
CA THR A 137 -12.94 12.48 13.96
C THR A 137 -14.39 12.69 14.37
N ASP A 138 -15.00 11.69 15.02
CA ASP A 138 -16.38 11.80 15.53
C ASP A 138 -16.31 12.53 16.87
N LEU A 139 -16.28 13.86 16.80
CA LEU A 139 -16.32 14.73 17.98
C LEU A 139 -17.79 14.91 18.39
N GLU A 140 -18.28 14.05 19.28
CA GLU A 140 -19.49 14.37 20.03
C GLU A 140 -19.12 15.41 21.10
N GLU A 141 -19.80 16.56 21.11
CA GLU A 141 -19.47 17.82 21.80
C GLU A 141 -19.36 17.75 23.34
N GLN A 142 -19.28 16.56 23.97
CA GLN A 142 -19.42 16.40 25.43
C GLN A 142 -18.41 15.46 26.11
N THR A 143 -17.44 14.87 25.42
CA THR A 143 -16.47 13.98 26.09
C THR A 143 -15.17 14.71 26.43
N VAL A 144 -14.98 14.97 27.73
CA VAL A 144 -13.77 15.58 28.32
C VAL A 144 -12.62 14.56 28.44
N ASP A 145 -12.91 13.27 28.22
CA ASP A 145 -11.94 12.17 28.37
C ASP A 145 -11.25 11.82 27.04
N LEU A 146 -9.95 12.12 26.95
CA LEU A 146 -9.05 11.77 25.84
C LEU A 146 -9.08 10.28 25.46
N GLN A 147 -9.41 9.41 26.43
CA GLN A 147 -9.45 7.95 26.26
C GLN A 147 -10.72 7.44 25.54
N GLU A 148 -11.76 8.27 25.42
CA GLU A 148 -13.05 7.88 24.82
C GLU A 148 -13.28 8.48 23.44
N VAL A 149 -12.35 9.32 22.96
CA VAL A 149 -12.43 9.91 21.61
C VAL A 149 -12.44 8.80 20.56
N MET A 150 -13.48 8.81 19.73
CA MET A 150 -13.64 7.88 18.62
C MET A 150 -13.23 8.56 17.31
N VAL A 151 -12.46 7.85 16.50
CA VAL A 151 -12.04 8.31 15.18
C VAL A 151 -12.41 7.28 14.13
N LYS A 152 -12.86 7.74 12.96
CA LYS A 152 -13.12 6.88 11.81
C LYS A 152 -11.86 6.73 10.99
N VAL A 153 -11.46 5.47 10.77
CA VAL A 153 -10.29 5.14 9.96
C VAL A 153 -10.67 4.36 8.70
N MET A 154 -9.86 4.50 7.66
CA MET A 154 -9.98 3.77 6.40
C MET A 154 -8.75 2.90 6.19
N PHE A 155 -8.93 1.60 6.04
CA PHE A 155 -7.82 0.66 5.93
C PHE A 155 -7.10 0.76 4.57
N CYS A 156 -5.77 0.80 4.60
CA CYS A 156 -4.93 0.87 3.40
C CYS A 156 -4.96 -0.45 2.60
N ASN A 157 -5.09 -1.57 3.32
CA ASN A 157 -5.00 -2.92 2.76
C ASN A 157 -6.26 -3.71 3.10
N PRO A 158 -7.40 -3.47 2.41
CA PRO A 158 -8.66 -4.15 2.73
C PRO A 158 -8.57 -5.65 2.42
N ILE A 159 -8.81 -6.50 3.42
CA ILE A 159 -8.82 -7.98 3.30
C ILE A 159 -10.25 -8.55 3.20
N CYS A 160 -11.25 -7.74 3.49
CA CYS A 160 -12.66 -8.03 3.28
C CYS A 160 -13.37 -6.80 2.72
N ASP A 161 -14.53 -6.98 2.11
CA ASP A 161 -15.24 -5.86 1.49
C ASP A 161 -15.77 -4.83 2.50
N GLN A 162 -15.99 -5.22 3.77
CA GLN A 162 -16.35 -4.27 4.83
C GLN A 162 -15.21 -3.30 5.17
N MET A 163 -13.96 -3.63 4.80
CA MET A 163 -12.81 -2.73 4.90
C MET A 163 -12.59 -1.92 3.62
N LYS A 164 -13.19 -2.32 2.48
CA LYS A 164 -13.04 -1.58 1.23
C LYS A 164 -13.78 -0.23 1.34
N PRO A 165 -13.14 0.89 1.03
CA PRO A 165 -13.82 2.18 0.94
C PRO A 165 -15.01 2.15 -0.02
N CYS A 166 -16.16 2.66 0.40
CA CYS A 166 -17.32 2.83 -0.46
C CYS A 166 -17.09 3.99 -1.43
N PRO A 167 -17.06 3.75 -2.77
CA PRO A 167 -16.85 4.84 -3.74
C PRO A 167 -17.94 5.91 -3.65
N PHE A 168 -19.21 5.50 -3.50
CA PHE A 168 -20.33 6.43 -3.40
C PHE A 168 -20.31 7.27 -2.12
N PHE A 169 -19.73 6.75 -1.04
CA PHE A 169 -19.57 7.50 0.21
C PHE A 169 -18.49 8.56 0.06
N LEU A 170 -17.35 8.20 -0.54
CA LEU A 170 -16.28 9.15 -0.85
C LEU A 170 -16.76 10.26 -1.79
N ASP A 171 -17.67 9.94 -2.72
CA ASP A 171 -18.28 10.92 -3.61
C ASP A 171 -19.43 11.71 -2.94
N GLY A 172 -19.88 11.34 -1.73
CA GLY A 172 -20.98 12.00 -1.00
C GLY A 172 -22.40 11.61 -1.44
N HIS A 173 -22.56 10.54 -2.22
CA HIS A 173 -23.84 10.11 -2.80
C HIS A 173 -24.37 8.78 -2.22
N CYS A 174 -23.73 8.23 -1.19
CA CYS A 174 -24.18 6.96 -0.60
C CYS A 174 -25.52 7.12 0.12
N LYS A 175 -26.47 6.22 -0.18
CA LYS A 175 -27.83 6.23 0.40
C LYS A 175 -27.97 5.29 1.60
N PHE A 176 -26.97 4.47 1.88
CA PHE A 176 -26.99 3.49 2.94
C PHE A 176 -26.33 4.07 4.20
N SER A 177 -26.79 3.66 5.38
CA SER A 177 -26.10 3.98 6.64
C SER A 177 -24.82 3.17 6.78
N ASP A 178 -23.89 3.61 7.63
CA ASP A 178 -22.56 2.99 7.84
C ASP A 178 -22.64 1.47 8.05
N ASN A 179 -23.59 0.99 8.85
CA ASN A 179 -23.75 -0.44 9.15
C ASN A 179 -24.52 -1.26 8.09
N LYS A 180 -25.12 -0.61 7.08
CA LYS A 180 -25.95 -1.26 6.04
C LYS A 180 -25.32 -1.20 4.65
N CYS A 181 -24.27 -0.40 4.50
CA CYS A 181 -23.53 -0.34 3.25
C CYS A 181 -22.73 -1.62 3.03
N ARG A 182 -22.60 -2.05 1.78
CA ARG A 182 -21.79 -3.21 1.39
C ARG A 182 -20.29 -2.99 1.59
N TYR A 183 -19.89 -1.72 1.57
CA TYR A 183 -18.52 -1.22 1.63
C TYR A 183 -18.37 -0.27 2.83
N SER A 184 -17.14 -0.05 3.28
CA SER A 184 -16.80 0.77 4.44
C SER A 184 -17.08 2.26 4.23
N HIS A 185 -17.68 2.89 5.23
CA HIS A 185 -17.77 4.35 5.39
C HIS A 185 -16.71 4.90 6.37
N GLY A 186 -15.82 4.04 6.86
CA GLY A 186 -14.97 4.33 8.00
C GLY A 186 -15.26 3.35 9.13
N TYR A 187 -14.20 2.83 9.74
CA TYR A 187 -14.29 1.97 10.91
C TYR A 187 -14.01 2.81 12.15
N SER A 188 -14.96 2.89 13.08
CA SER A 188 -14.81 3.67 14.31
C SER A 188 -13.93 2.93 15.31
N VAL A 189 -12.82 3.54 15.71
CA VAL A 189 -11.87 3.03 16.70
C VAL A 189 -11.56 4.10 17.74
N LYS A 190 -11.19 3.68 18.94
CA LYS A 190 -10.73 4.61 19.97
C LYS A 190 -9.39 5.21 19.55
N PHE A 191 -9.21 6.50 19.80
CA PHE A 191 -7.93 7.17 19.54
C PHE A 191 -6.78 6.52 20.33
N SER A 192 -7.05 6.07 21.56
CA SER A 192 -6.07 5.36 22.40
C SER A 192 -5.64 3.99 21.86
N ASP A 193 -6.44 3.38 20.97
CA ASP A 193 -6.13 2.08 20.37
C ASP A 193 -5.35 2.22 19.05
N LEU A 194 -5.06 3.46 18.60
CA LEU A 194 -4.26 3.71 17.42
C LEU A 194 -2.77 3.58 17.69
N GLU A 195 -2.06 2.98 16.74
CA GLU A 195 -0.60 2.86 16.75
C GLU A 195 0.03 3.62 15.57
N GLU A 196 1.35 3.79 15.62
CA GLU A 196 2.13 4.40 14.54
C GLU A 196 2.06 3.55 13.24
N TYR A 197 2.02 4.23 12.09
CA TYR A 197 2.02 3.57 10.79
C TYR A 197 3.34 2.84 10.53
N ILE A 198 3.26 1.54 10.25
CA ILE A 198 4.45 0.73 9.92
C ILE A 198 4.64 0.70 8.40
N LEU A 199 5.76 1.25 7.94
CA LEU A 199 6.17 1.15 6.54
C LEU A 199 6.60 -0.29 6.22
N PRO A 200 6.04 -0.92 5.18
CA PRO A 200 6.44 -2.26 4.81
C PRO A 200 7.90 -2.30 4.36
N ASN A 201 8.65 -3.26 4.89
CA ASN A 201 10.05 -3.46 4.52
C ASN A 201 10.16 -4.37 3.29
N TYR A 202 10.54 -3.79 2.16
CA TYR A 202 10.71 -4.54 0.91
C TYR A 202 12.11 -5.17 0.76
N SER A 203 13.04 -4.90 1.68
CA SER A 203 14.45 -5.33 1.56
C SER A 203 14.63 -6.84 1.76
N SER A 204 13.77 -7.46 2.56
CA SER A 204 13.76 -8.89 2.88
C SER A 204 12.95 -9.73 1.88
N VAL A 205 12.27 -9.10 0.93
CA VAL A 205 11.38 -9.79 -0.01
C VAL A 205 12.19 -10.60 -1.01
N GLN A 206 12.09 -11.91 -0.91
CA GLN A 206 12.78 -12.87 -1.76
C GLN A 206 11.80 -13.90 -2.30
N ARG A 207 12.33 -14.82 -3.11
CA ARG A 207 11.56 -15.98 -3.55
C ARG A 207 11.05 -16.75 -2.34
N ASP A 208 9.81 -17.19 -2.43
CA ASP A 208 9.05 -17.93 -1.42
C ASP A 208 8.70 -17.13 -0.14
N SER A 209 8.94 -15.81 -0.11
CA SER A 209 8.45 -14.94 0.96
C SER A 209 6.92 -14.85 0.97
N LYS A 210 6.31 -14.90 2.16
CA LYS A 210 4.87 -14.67 2.36
C LYS A 210 4.56 -13.17 2.29
N CYS A 211 3.46 -12.83 1.64
CA CYS A 211 3.00 -11.44 1.53
C CYS A 211 1.49 -11.39 1.34
N LEU A 212 0.90 -10.23 1.61
CA LEU A 212 -0.42 -9.88 1.11
C LEU A 212 -0.28 -9.23 -0.26
N ALA A 213 -1.13 -9.61 -1.21
CA ALA A 213 -1.11 -9.11 -2.57
C ALA A 213 -2.50 -8.62 -3.01
N LYS A 214 -2.54 -7.48 -3.71
CA LYS A 214 -3.78 -6.90 -4.21
C LYS A 214 -4.28 -7.65 -5.45
N TYR A 215 -5.52 -8.13 -5.39
CA TYR A 215 -6.18 -8.82 -6.49
C TYR A 215 -7.10 -7.89 -7.30
N LYS A 216 -7.67 -8.42 -8.38
CA LYS A 216 -8.45 -7.66 -9.39
C LYS A 216 -9.71 -7.02 -8.82
N ASP A 217 -10.26 -7.59 -7.76
CA ASP A 217 -11.43 -7.09 -7.06
C ASP A 217 -11.09 -5.95 -6.08
N GLY A 218 -9.81 -5.66 -5.87
CA GLY A 218 -9.31 -4.65 -4.96
C GLY A 218 -9.10 -5.12 -3.52
N LEU A 219 -9.27 -6.41 -3.21
CA LEU A 219 -8.89 -6.98 -1.91
C LEU A 219 -7.44 -7.45 -1.89
N TRP A 220 -6.92 -7.54 -0.68
CA TRP A 220 -5.60 -8.07 -0.38
C TRP A 220 -5.72 -9.50 0.13
N TYR A 221 -5.02 -10.42 -0.52
CA TYR A 221 -5.06 -11.84 -0.21
C TYR A 221 -3.67 -12.38 0.14
N SER A 222 -3.64 -13.42 0.98
CA SER A 222 -2.40 -14.14 1.30
C SER A 222 -1.82 -14.80 0.05
N ALA A 223 -0.53 -14.55 -0.16
CA ALA A 223 0.17 -14.90 -1.39
C ALA A 223 1.67 -15.12 -1.13
N VAL A 224 2.33 -15.82 -2.05
CA VAL A 224 3.76 -16.17 -1.96
C VAL A 224 4.50 -15.64 -3.17
N VAL A 225 5.65 -15.00 -2.94
CA VAL A 225 6.49 -14.44 -4.01
C VAL A 225 7.19 -15.57 -4.76
N GLU A 226 6.74 -15.89 -5.97
CA GLU A 226 7.35 -16.93 -6.80
C GLU A 226 8.62 -16.45 -7.52
N ASN A 227 8.68 -15.17 -7.89
CA ASN A 227 9.86 -14.60 -8.54
C ASN A 227 9.93 -13.08 -8.37
N CYS A 228 11.14 -12.56 -8.15
CA CYS A 228 11.42 -11.12 -8.21
C CYS A 228 11.95 -10.78 -9.61
N LEU A 229 11.39 -9.74 -10.25
CA LEU A 229 11.82 -9.21 -11.56
C LEU A 229 12.59 -7.90 -11.36
N ASP A 230 13.47 -7.56 -12.30
CA ASP A 230 14.44 -6.45 -12.19
C ASP A 230 13.82 -5.04 -12.05
N ASN A 231 12.51 -4.89 -12.30
CA ASN A 231 11.80 -3.60 -12.31
C ASN A 231 10.88 -3.41 -11.09
N GLN A 232 11.24 -3.91 -9.90
CA GLN A 232 10.39 -3.88 -8.69
C GLN A 232 9.00 -4.51 -8.93
N LYS A 233 8.97 -5.52 -9.80
CA LYS A 233 7.79 -6.33 -10.08
C LYS A 233 7.99 -7.71 -9.49
N TYR A 234 6.94 -8.26 -8.92
CA TYR A 234 6.96 -9.54 -8.25
C TYR A 234 5.93 -10.44 -8.92
N CYS A 235 6.35 -11.65 -9.32
CA CYS A 235 5.40 -12.70 -9.67
C CYS A 235 4.95 -13.34 -8.36
N ILE A 236 3.66 -13.29 -8.12
CA ILE A 236 3.07 -13.74 -6.86
C ILE A 236 2.03 -14.80 -7.17
N LYS A 237 2.09 -15.87 -6.39
CA LYS A 237 1.10 -16.94 -6.42
C LYS A 237 0.16 -16.79 -5.23
N TYR A 238 -1.13 -16.63 -5.49
CA TYR A 238 -2.15 -16.55 -4.44
C TYR A 238 -2.34 -17.91 -3.77
N VAL A 239 -2.43 -17.92 -2.43
CA VAL A 239 -2.56 -19.17 -1.67
C VAL A 239 -3.91 -19.83 -1.94
N ASN A 240 -5.00 -19.04 -1.95
CA ASN A 240 -6.35 -19.59 -2.03
C ASN A 240 -6.78 -19.97 -3.45
N SER A 241 -6.46 -19.15 -4.46
CA SER A 241 -6.86 -19.44 -5.85
C SER A 241 -5.79 -20.21 -6.64
N GLY A 242 -4.52 -20.14 -6.22
CA GLY A 242 -3.40 -20.69 -6.96
C GLY A 242 -3.02 -19.89 -8.21
N ASP A 243 -3.70 -18.78 -8.49
CA ASP A 243 -3.44 -17.90 -9.63
C ASP A 243 -2.08 -17.21 -9.46
N ILE A 244 -1.45 -16.87 -10.59
CA ILE A 244 -0.16 -16.18 -10.63
C ILE A 244 -0.35 -14.84 -11.32
N ASN A 245 -0.07 -13.75 -10.60
CA ASN A 245 -0.10 -12.40 -11.15
C ASN A 245 1.28 -11.74 -11.02
N THR A 246 1.61 -10.89 -11.98
CA THR A 246 2.78 -9.99 -11.89
C THR A 246 2.34 -8.64 -11.38
N LEU A 247 2.76 -8.29 -10.17
CA LEU A 247 2.34 -7.07 -9.46
C LEU A 247 3.54 -6.15 -9.20
N ALA A 248 3.27 -4.86 -9.03
CA ALA A 248 4.29 -3.89 -8.64
C ALA A 248 4.53 -3.89 -7.12
N ALA A 249 5.64 -3.31 -6.67
CA ALA A 249 5.98 -3.22 -5.24
C ALA A 249 4.87 -2.62 -4.34
N HIS A 250 4.10 -1.64 -4.83
CA HIS A 250 3.03 -0.99 -4.06
C HIS A 250 1.75 -1.84 -3.96
N GLU A 251 1.65 -2.93 -4.70
CA GLU A 251 0.52 -3.87 -4.69
C GLU A 251 0.83 -5.11 -3.87
N ILE A 252 1.98 -5.11 -3.17
CA ILE A 252 2.43 -6.18 -2.29
C ILE A 252 2.75 -5.60 -0.92
N LEU A 253 2.42 -6.36 0.10
CA LEU A 253 2.64 -6.03 1.49
C LEU A 253 3.35 -7.23 2.11
N PRO A 254 4.68 -7.16 2.29
CA PRO A 254 5.44 -8.20 2.97
C PRO A 254 4.89 -8.43 4.36
N LEU A 255 4.63 -9.69 4.69
CA LEU A 255 4.37 -10.10 6.06
C LEU A 255 5.75 -10.42 6.63
N GLU A 256 6.38 -9.46 7.30
CA GLU A 256 7.56 -9.79 8.13
C GLU A 256 7.12 -10.90 9.09
N ASP A 257 7.98 -11.91 9.30
CA ASP A 257 7.77 -13.00 10.24
C ASP A 257 7.61 -12.41 11.65
N LEU A 258 6.41 -11.89 11.94
CA LEU A 258 5.91 -11.77 13.30
C LEU A 258 5.86 -13.20 13.79
N SER A 259 6.78 -13.49 14.70
CA SER A 259 6.82 -14.71 15.49
C SER A 259 5.46 -14.92 16.15
N ILE A 260 4.56 -15.61 15.46
CA ILE A 260 3.37 -16.20 16.02
C ILE A 260 3.80 -17.58 16.46
N SER A 261 3.57 -17.85 17.74
CA SER A 261 3.73 -19.12 18.38
C SER A 261 3.17 -20.23 17.50
N ASP A 262 3.95 -21.30 17.45
CA ASP A 262 3.62 -22.59 16.87
C ASP A 262 2.51 -23.22 17.71
N ASP A 263 1.28 -22.74 17.55
CA ASP A 263 0.08 -23.40 18.04
C ASP A 263 -0.64 -23.96 16.81
N GLU A 264 -0.38 -25.25 16.58
CA GLU A 264 -1.14 -26.04 15.64
C GLU A 264 -2.60 -26.07 16.07
N ASP A 265 -3.48 -25.49 15.24
CA ASP A 265 -4.83 -26.01 15.12
C ASP A 265 -5.28 -26.03 13.65
N ASP A 266 -5.51 -27.25 13.20
CA ASP A 266 -6.07 -27.62 11.91
C ASP A 266 -7.55 -27.25 11.91
N SER A 267 -7.91 -26.23 11.15
CA SER A 267 -9.31 -26.03 10.76
C SER A 267 -9.44 -25.67 9.29
N SER A 268 -9.25 -26.70 8.46
CA SER A 268 -9.89 -26.77 7.15
C SER A 268 -11.41 -26.63 7.30
N SER A 269 -11.97 -25.47 6.94
CA SER A 269 -13.39 -25.38 6.60
C SER A 269 -13.59 -24.67 5.27
N SER A 270 -14.01 -25.47 4.30
CA SER A 270 -14.55 -25.01 3.02
C SER A 270 -15.95 -24.44 3.27
N TYR A 271 -16.23 -23.24 2.77
CA TYR A 271 -17.60 -22.82 2.52
C TYR A 271 -17.68 -22.11 1.18
N SER A 272 -18.41 -22.77 0.30
CA SER A 272 -18.99 -22.22 -0.92
C SER A 272 -19.99 -21.13 -0.55
N CYS A 273 -19.90 -19.96 -1.19
CA CYS A 273 -21.06 -19.12 -1.39
C CYS A 273 -21.30 -19.02 -2.90
N ASP A 274 -22.29 -19.79 -3.36
CA ASP A 274 -22.90 -19.61 -4.67
C ASP A 274 -23.62 -18.26 -4.68
N ASP A 275 -23.27 -17.38 -5.63
CA ASP A 275 -24.28 -16.56 -6.27
C ASP A 275 -23.90 -16.31 -7.74
N VAL A 276 -24.84 -16.64 -8.62
CA VAL A 276 -24.71 -16.68 -10.08
C VAL A 276 -25.30 -15.39 -10.63
N TYR A 277 -24.47 -14.50 -11.18
CA TYR A 277 -24.91 -13.55 -12.20
C TYR A 277 -23.90 -13.46 -13.35
N GLN A 278 -24.43 -13.85 -14.50
CA GLN A 278 -23.84 -13.76 -15.82
C GLN A 278 -23.80 -12.30 -16.26
N ALA A 279 -22.63 -11.79 -16.62
CA ALA A 279 -22.48 -10.50 -17.29
C ALA A 279 -21.48 -10.63 -18.44
N GLU A 280 -21.96 -10.20 -19.61
CA GLU A 280 -21.36 -10.26 -20.93
C GLU A 280 -19.93 -9.68 -20.98
N VAL A 281 -19.01 -10.42 -21.58
CA VAL A 281 -17.60 -10.04 -21.75
C VAL A 281 -17.45 -9.15 -23.00
N LEU A 282 -17.26 -7.85 -22.80
CA LEU A 282 -16.66 -6.97 -23.80
C LEU A 282 -15.15 -6.95 -23.60
N ASN A 283 -14.44 -7.56 -24.55
CA ASN A 283 -12.99 -7.54 -24.63
C ASN A 283 -12.49 -6.10 -24.84
N SER A 284 -11.77 -5.57 -23.85
CA SER A 284 -10.95 -4.38 -24.02
C SER A 284 -9.65 -4.57 -23.24
N SER A 285 -8.56 -4.69 -23.99
CA SER A 285 -7.19 -4.82 -23.49
C SER A 285 -6.78 -3.57 -22.69
N PRO A 286 -6.25 -3.68 -21.46
CA PRO A 286 -5.60 -2.57 -20.80
C PRO A 286 -4.09 -2.84 -20.76
N ASN A 287 -3.41 -2.42 -21.83
CA ASN A 287 -1.97 -2.23 -21.80
C ASN A 287 -1.67 -0.91 -22.48
N GLU A 288 -1.70 0.17 -21.70
CA GLU A 288 -0.87 1.37 -21.84
C GLU A 288 -1.33 2.41 -20.81
N ILE A 289 -0.46 2.69 -19.84
CA ILE A 289 -0.59 3.87 -18.98
C ILE A 289 -0.38 5.07 -19.90
N LYS A 290 -1.48 5.70 -20.28
CA LYS A 290 -1.50 6.93 -21.04
C LYS A 290 -1.10 8.06 -20.08
N TYR A 291 0.17 8.48 -20.14
CA TYR A 291 0.51 9.81 -19.64
C TYR A 291 -0.15 10.82 -20.58
N GLU A 292 -1.36 11.24 -20.25
CA GLU A 292 -1.90 12.49 -20.81
C GLU A 292 -1.16 13.65 -20.15
N ALA A 293 0.05 13.90 -20.65
CA ALA A 293 0.61 15.24 -20.56
C ALA A 293 -0.17 16.10 -21.56
N VAL A 294 -1.08 16.90 -21.03
CA VAL A 294 -1.87 17.85 -21.82
C VAL A 294 -0.89 18.76 -22.58
N PRO A 295 -0.97 18.85 -23.91
CA PRO A 295 -0.11 19.74 -24.68
C PRO A 295 -0.41 21.19 -24.30
N ALA A 296 0.65 21.95 -24.01
CA ALA A 296 0.55 23.37 -23.73
C ALA A 296 0.25 24.12 -25.04
N ILE A 297 -0.99 24.54 -25.24
CA ILE A 297 -1.44 25.95 -25.18
C ILE A 297 -2.93 25.93 -24.79
N SER A 298 -3.23 25.47 -23.58
CA SER A 298 -4.51 25.82 -22.96
C SER A 298 -4.32 27.16 -22.26
N ALA A 299 -5.17 28.14 -22.56
CA ALA A 299 -5.13 29.45 -21.91
C ALA A 299 -5.07 29.27 -20.38
N ILE A 300 -4.23 30.07 -19.71
CA ILE A 300 -4.07 30.05 -18.26
C ILE A 300 -5.46 30.05 -17.58
N GLY A 301 -5.74 29.04 -16.75
CA GLY A 301 -7.07 28.84 -16.15
C GLY A 301 -7.97 27.78 -16.80
N SER A 302 -7.52 27.05 -17.83
CA SER A 302 -8.34 25.97 -18.43
C SER A 302 -8.64 24.81 -17.46
N TRP A 303 -7.84 24.62 -16.42
CA TRP A 303 -8.14 23.68 -15.32
C TRP A 303 -9.39 24.07 -14.50
N GLU A 304 -9.86 25.31 -14.61
CA GLU A 304 -11.09 25.80 -13.97
C GLU A 304 -12.35 25.45 -14.74
N GLN A 305 -12.23 24.84 -15.92
CA GLN A 305 -13.39 24.23 -16.57
C GLN A 305 -13.93 23.05 -15.75
N HIS A 306 -13.06 22.38 -14.99
CA HIS A 306 -13.38 21.21 -14.18
C HIS A 306 -13.39 21.48 -12.66
N THR A 307 -13.03 22.69 -12.23
CA THR A 307 -13.10 23.11 -10.84
C THR A 307 -13.87 24.42 -10.78
N LYS A 308 -14.86 24.58 -9.89
CA LYS A 308 -15.80 25.73 -9.84
C LYS A 308 -15.14 27.09 -9.48
N GLY A 309 -14.04 27.47 -10.12
CA GLY A 309 -13.27 28.69 -9.86
C GLY A 309 -12.49 28.71 -8.54
N ILE A 310 -12.26 27.54 -7.94
CA ILE A 310 -11.57 27.44 -6.63
C ILE A 310 -10.09 27.84 -6.77
N GLY A 311 -9.44 27.41 -7.86
CA GLY A 311 -8.04 27.74 -8.14
C GLY A 311 -7.81 29.25 -8.29
N SER A 312 -8.58 29.91 -9.15
CA SER A 312 -8.51 31.36 -9.36
C SER A 312 -8.84 32.14 -8.11
N LYS A 313 -9.84 31.72 -7.34
CA LYS A 313 -10.20 32.36 -6.08
C LYS A 313 -9.08 32.27 -5.04
N LEU A 314 -8.39 31.12 -4.96
CA LEU A 314 -7.23 30.95 -4.10
C LEU A 314 -6.05 31.80 -4.57
N MET A 315 -5.75 31.79 -5.87
CA MET A 315 -4.68 32.61 -6.45
C MET A 315 -4.92 34.10 -6.20
N ALA A 316 -6.16 34.58 -6.39
CA ALA A 316 -6.53 35.96 -6.09
C ALA A 316 -6.38 36.30 -4.59
N LYS A 317 -6.77 35.38 -3.69
CA LYS A 317 -6.59 35.56 -2.24
C LYS A 317 -5.10 35.64 -1.85
N MET A 318 -4.24 34.97 -2.60
CA MET A 318 -2.78 35.03 -2.43
C MET A 318 -2.10 36.17 -3.20
N GLY A 319 -2.88 37.09 -3.78
CA GLY A 319 -2.38 38.31 -4.42
C GLY A 319 -2.00 38.17 -5.89
N TYR A 320 -2.38 37.09 -6.57
CA TYR A 320 -2.19 36.97 -8.02
C TYR A 320 -3.17 37.88 -8.79
N VAL A 321 -2.62 38.71 -9.68
CA VAL A 321 -3.39 39.54 -10.61
C VAL A 321 -3.42 38.84 -11.96
N TRP A 322 -4.62 38.66 -12.51
CA TRP A 322 -4.81 37.94 -13.78
C TRP A 322 -4.04 38.62 -14.92
N GLY A 323 -3.18 37.86 -15.61
CA GLY A 323 -2.34 38.38 -16.69
C GLY A 323 -0.99 38.95 -16.26
N GLN A 324 -0.66 38.89 -14.96
CA GLN A 324 0.62 39.31 -14.40
C GLN A 324 1.40 38.13 -13.81
N GLY A 325 2.70 38.30 -13.61
CA GLY A 325 3.52 37.29 -12.95
C GLY A 325 3.23 37.17 -11.46
N LEU A 326 3.48 35.99 -10.86
CA LEU A 326 3.45 35.84 -9.41
C LEU A 326 4.60 36.63 -8.74
N GLY A 327 4.34 37.24 -7.58
CA GLY A 327 5.35 37.94 -6.77
C GLY A 327 4.91 39.34 -6.36
N LYS A 328 5.58 39.91 -5.34
CA LYS A 328 5.24 41.21 -4.75
C LYS A 328 5.19 42.36 -5.77
N ASP A 329 6.07 42.30 -6.77
CA ASP A 329 6.19 43.30 -7.84
C ASP A 329 5.64 42.79 -9.19
N SER A 330 4.88 41.69 -9.21
CA SER A 330 4.36 41.06 -10.43
C SER A 330 5.41 40.60 -11.46
N ASN A 331 6.69 40.51 -11.06
CA ASN A 331 7.83 40.12 -11.91
C ASN A 331 7.93 38.61 -12.21
N GLY A 332 6.98 37.81 -11.74
CA GLY A 332 6.96 36.38 -12.01
C GLY A 332 6.76 36.04 -13.48
N ARG A 333 7.00 34.78 -13.83
CA ARG A 333 6.77 34.29 -15.19
C ARG A 333 5.26 34.17 -15.45
N ILE A 334 4.79 34.78 -16.53
CA ILE A 334 3.37 34.75 -16.95
C ILE A 334 3.07 33.43 -17.68
N ASP A 335 4.01 32.98 -18.52
CA ASP A 335 3.84 31.78 -19.33
C ASP A 335 4.29 30.51 -18.60
N PRO A 336 3.52 29.41 -18.66
CA PRO A 336 3.94 28.11 -18.14
C PRO A 336 5.31 27.67 -18.68
N VAL A 337 6.06 26.92 -17.86
CA VAL A 337 7.38 26.40 -18.24
C VAL A 337 7.20 25.22 -19.19
N GLU A 338 7.69 25.34 -20.43
CA GLU A 338 7.66 24.26 -21.40
C GLU A 338 8.59 23.11 -20.97
N ALA A 339 8.06 21.89 -20.90
CA ALA A 339 8.83 20.71 -20.55
C ALA A 339 9.55 20.15 -21.79
N ILE A 340 10.89 20.16 -21.77
CA ILE A 340 11.71 19.60 -22.85
C ILE A 340 12.13 18.18 -22.48
N VAL A 341 11.72 17.19 -23.27
CA VAL A 341 12.11 15.79 -23.06
C VAL A 341 13.51 15.53 -23.64
N LEU A 342 14.47 15.28 -22.76
CA LEU A 342 15.85 14.93 -23.14
C LEU A 342 16.01 13.42 -23.40
N PRO A 343 16.90 13.01 -24.32
CA PRO A 343 17.19 11.60 -24.58
C PRO A 343 17.83 10.92 -23.36
N LYS A 344 17.33 9.72 -23.01
CA LYS A 344 17.84 8.92 -21.88
C LYS A 344 19.31 8.52 -22.08
N GLY A 345 20.11 8.58 -21.01
CA GLY A 345 21.49 8.10 -21.00
C GLY A 345 22.53 9.02 -21.67
N LYS A 346 22.23 10.31 -21.86
CA LYS A 346 23.18 11.30 -22.40
C LYS A 346 23.48 12.40 -21.37
N SER A 347 24.70 12.92 -21.38
CA SER A 347 25.11 14.04 -20.52
C SER A 347 24.42 15.33 -20.94
N LEU A 348 24.29 16.28 -20.00
CA LEU A 348 23.71 17.60 -20.25
C LEU A 348 24.45 18.34 -21.37
N ASP A 349 25.78 18.22 -21.42
CA ASP A 349 26.59 18.83 -22.50
C ASP A 349 26.21 18.29 -23.88
N LYS A 350 25.97 16.98 -23.99
CA LYS A 350 25.51 16.38 -25.24
C LYS A 350 24.08 16.80 -25.59
N CYS A 351 23.24 17.05 -24.60
CA CYS A 351 21.88 17.57 -24.79
C CYS A 351 21.88 19.03 -25.25
N VAL A 352 22.82 19.85 -24.78
CA VAL A 352 23.04 21.23 -25.25
C VAL A 352 23.56 21.24 -26.69
N GLU A 353 24.53 20.38 -27.02
CA GLU A 353 25.07 20.25 -28.39
C GLU A 353 23.97 19.78 -29.38
N ILE A 354 23.11 18.85 -28.97
CA ILE A 354 21.95 18.41 -29.77
C ILE A 354 20.94 19.56 -29.96
N ARG A 355 20.75 20.41 -28.94
CA ARG A 355 19.88 21.60 -29.04
C ARG A 355 20.42 22.60 -30.05
N GLU A 356 21.73 22.83 -30.06
CA GLU A 356 22.39 23.77 -30.98
C GLU A 356 22.43 23.24 -32.43
N MET A 357 22.61 21.93 -32.63
CA MET A 357 22.73 21.33 -33.97
C MET A 357 21.40 21.04 -34.66
N ALA A 358 20.35 20.68 -33.91
CA ALA A 358 19.15 20.10 -34.52
C ALA A 358 17.89 20.96 -34.36
N GLY A 359 17.85 21.92 -33.43
CA GLY A 359 16.60 22.53 -32.99
C GLY A 359 15.69 21.48 -32.36
N LEU A 360 15.37 21.62 -31.07
CA LEU A 360 14.47 20.66 -30.44
C LEU A 360 13.08 20.82 -31.06
N LYS A 361 12.58 19.75 -31.69
CA LYS A 361 11.16 19.63 -32.00
C LYS A 361 10.41 19.71 -30.68
N SER A 362 9.44 20.61 -30.58
CA SER A 362 8.59 20.69 -29.39
C SER A 362 7.97 19.31 -29.14
N VAL A 363 7.66 19.02 -27.87
CA VAL A 363 6.96 17.79 -27.46
C VAL A 363 5.74 17.57 -28.35
N GLU A 364 5.06 18.66 -28.72
CA GLU A 364 3.93 18.69 -29.65
C GLU A 364 4.20 18.07 -31.03
N GLU A 365 5.34 18.40 -31.66
CA GLU A 365 5.67 17.91 -33.00
C GLU A 365 5.99 16.41 -32.99
N ARG A 366 6.59 15.91 -31.90
CA ARG A 366 6.88 14.48 -31.76
C ARG A 366 5.60 13.69 -31.51
N PHE A 367 4.70 14.18 -30.65
CA PHE A 367 3.40 13.57 -30.40
C PHE A 367 2.52 13.56 -31.65
N SER A 368 2.45 14.68 -32.39
CA SER A 368 1.72 14.75 -33.66
C SER A 368 2.26 13.76 -34.71
N SER A 369 3.58 13.55 -34.75
CA SER A 369 4.20 12.61 -35.68
C SER A 369 4.05 11.14 -35.23
N GLU A 370 4.02 10.86 -33.93
CA GLU A 370 3.74 9.54 -33.35
C GLU A 370 2.25 9.17 -33.53
N GLN A 371 1.32 10.10 -33.29
CA GLN A 371 -0.12 9.89 -33.49
C GLN A 371 -0.47 9.62 -34.97
N LYS A 372 0.18 10.30 -35.93
CA LYS A 372 0.05 9.97 -37.37
C LYS A 372 0.55 8.56 -37.70
N LYS A 373 1.60 8.09 -37.01
CA LYS A 373 2.15 6.74 -37.17
C LYS A 373 1.22 5.67 -36.56
N GLU A 374 0.61 5.97 -35.42
CA GLU A 374 -0.41 5.14 -34.77
C GLU A 374 -1.63 4.97 -35.68
N GLN A 375 -2.11 6.07 -36.29
CA GLN A 375 -3.23 6.04 -37.24
C GLN A 375 -2.91 5.28 -38.54
N GLN A 376 -1.65 5.27 -38.99
CA GLN A 376 -1.23 4.41 -40.10
C GLN A 376 -1.16 2.94 -39.69
N ARG A 377 -0.75 2.63 -38.45
CA ARG A 377 -0.75 1.27 -37.92
C ARG A 377 -2.16 0.72 -37.74
N SER A 378 -3.10 1.51 -37.23
CA SER A 378 -4.50 1.10 -37.08
C SER A 378 -5.16 0.83 -38.45
N LYS A 379 -4.91 1.69 -39.45
CA LYS A 379 -5.36 1.45 -40.84
C LYS A 379 -4.76 0.17 -41.43
N ASN A 380 -3.50 -0.13 -41.17
CA ASN A 380 -2.87 -1.38 -41.63
C ASN A 380 -3.42 -2.63 -40.89
N ILE A 381 -3.91 -2.49 -39.65
CA ILE A 381 -4.56 -3.56 -38.90
C ILE A 381 -5.98 -3.81 -39.45
N GLU A 382 -6.73 -2.77 -39.82
CA GLU A 382 -8.04 -2.90 -40.48
C GLU A 382 -7.94 -3.55 -41.87
N VAL A 383 -6.90 -3.22 -42.65
CA VAL A 383 -6.64 -3.85 -43.97
C VAL A 383 -6.27 -5.34 -43.85
N ASN A 384 -5.79 -5.78 -42.69
CA ASN A 384 -5.39 -7.17 -42.42
C ASN A 384 -6.53 -8.02 -41.82
N GLN A 385 -7.74 -7.47 -41.66
CA GLN A 385 -8.96 -8.21 -41.33
C GLN A 385 -9.65 -8.79 -42.57
N ASN A 386 -8.92 -9.09 -43.64
CA ASN A 386 -9.46 -9.91 -44.72
C ASN A 386 -9.34 -11.40 -44.29
N PRO A 387 -10.45 -12.11 -43.99
CA PRO A 387 -10.43 -13.39 -43.28
C PRO A 387 -9.97 -14.59 -44.13
N GLU A 388 -9.53 -14.39 -45.37
CA GLU A 388 -9.23 -15.46 -46.32
C GLU A 388 -7.77 -15.95 -46.31
N SER A 389 -6.85 -15.38 -45.52
CA SER A 389 -5.43 -15.80 -45.52
C SER A 389 -4.82 -16.15 -44.16
N SER A 390 -5.60 -16.22 -43.08
CA SER A 390 -5.07 -16.59 -41.77
C SER A 390 -4.96 -18.12 -41.60
N VAL A 391 -3.86 -18.58 -41.01
CA VAL A 391 -3.55 -20.01 -40.76
C VAL A 391 -4.68 -20.71 -39.98
N PHE A 392 -5.43 -19.96 -39.16
CA PHE A 392 -6.58 -20.46 -38.41
C PHE A 392 -7.82 -20.66 -39.29
N ALA A 393 -8.00 -19.87 -40.35
CA ALA A 393 -9.05 -20.11 -41.36
C ALA A 393 -8.77 -21.40 -42.14
N PHE A 394 -7.51 -21.70 -42.43
CA PHE A 394 -7.11 -22.96 -43.08
C PHE A 394 -7.34 -24.19 -42.19
N LEU A 395 -7.11 -24.07 -40.88
CA LEU A 395 -7.42 -25.11 -39.90
C LEU A 395 -8.94 -25.29 -39.77
N ASN A 396 -9.69 -24.20 -39.63
CA ASN A 396 -11.15 -24.27 -39.51
C ASN A 396 -11.81 -24.85 -40.77
N LYS A 397 -11.29 -24.53 -41.97
CA LYS A 397 -11.80 -25.06 -43.26
C LYS A 397 -11.49 -26.54 -43.49
N ASN A 398 -10.47 -27.10 -42.83
CA ASN A 398 -10.13 -28.52 -42.91
C ASN A 398 -10.68 -29.34 -41.74
N LEU A 399 -10.94 -28.73 -40.59
CA LEU A 399 -11.61 -29.38 -39.47
C LEU A 399 -13.13 -29.52 -39.73
N SER A 400 -13.75 -28.52 -40.37
CA SER A 400 -15.19 -28.57 -40.72
C SER A 400 -15.52 -29.46 -41.92
N ARG A 401 -14.55 -29.76 -42.80
CA ARG A 401 -14.76 -30.69 -43.95
C ARG A 401 -14.82 -32.16 -43.56
N SER A 402 -14.59 -32.49 -42.30
CA SER A 402 -14.61 -33.88 -41.81
C SER A 402 -15.97 -34.28 -41.21
N SER A 403 -16.96 -33.38 -41.14
CA SER A 403 -18.19 -33.60 -40.40
C SER A 403 -19.48 -33.22 -41.14
N ASP A 404 -19.49 -33.24 -42.48
CA ASP A 404 -20.72 -33.06 -43.25
C ASP A 404 -20.98 -34.22 -44.21
N SER A 405 -21.53 -35.29 -43.65
CA SER A 405 -22.48 -36.13 -44.36
C SER A 405 -23.66 -36.45 -43.42
N SER A 406 -24.82 -35.88 -43.79
CA SER A 406 -26.20 -36.24 -43.39
C SER A 406 -26.66 -36.00 -41.95
N SER A 407 -27.36 -34.87 -41.75
CA SER A 407 -28.74 -34.75 -41.25
C SER A 407 -29.28 -35.66 -40.12
N SER A 408 -29.78 -34.99 -39.08
CA SER A 408 -30.99 -35.32 -38.28
C SER A 408 -30.87 -36.15 -36.98
N LYS A 409 -31.27 -35.47 -35.89
CA LYS A 409 -32.00 -35.93 -34.69
C LYS A 409 -31.26 -36.69 -33.56
N ASN A 410 -31.30 -36.05 -32.39
CA ASN A 410 -31.61 -36.57 -31.04
C ASN A 410 -30.58 -37.32 -30.18
N LYS A 411 -30.58 -36.87 -28.92
CA LYS A 411 -30.43 -37.56 -27.62
C LYS A 411 -29.04 -37.68 -26.95
N GLU A 412 -29.11 -37.31 -25.67
CA GLU A 412 -28.25 -37.59 -24.52
C GLU A 412 -27.55 -38.95 -24.52
N PHE A 413 -26.31 -39.00 -24.02
CA PHE A 413 -25.91 -39.63 -22.74
C PHE A 413 -24.39 -39.76 -22.62
N PHE A 414 -23.91 -39.68 -21.38
CA PHE A 414 -22.55 -39.95 -20.91
C PHE A 414 -21.98 -41.30 -21.40
N HIS A 415 -20.68 -41.38 -21.71
CA HIS A 415 -19.70 -42.14 -20.91
C HIS A 415 -18.26 -42.11 -21.41
N LYS A 416 -17.38 -42.08 -20.41
CA LYS A 416 -16.00 -42.61 -20.34
C LYS A 416 -15.71 -43.69 -21.38
N ARG A 417 -14.51 -43.64 -21.98
CA ARG A 417 -13.91 -44.82 -22.61
C ARG A 417 -12.57 -45.14 -21.96
N SER A 418 -12.60 -46.23 -21.20
CA SER A 418 -11.48 -47.01 -20.74
C SER A 418 -10.77 -47.71 -21.91
N VAL A 419 -9.47 -47.93 -21.70
CA VAL A 419 -8.62 -49.03 -22.16
C VAL A 419 -9.34 -50.12 -22.98
N ALA A 420 -8.91 -50.29 -24.24
CA ALA A 420 -9.03 -51.54 -24.98
C ALA A 420 -7.89 -51.66 -26.00
N GLU A 421 -7.36 -52.88 -26.07
CA GLU A 421 -6.22 -53.39 -26.81
C GLU A 421 -6.35 -53.21 -28.33
N ILE A 422 -5.21 -52.96 -29.00
CA ILE A 422 -5.10 -52.88 -30.46
C ILE A 422 -4.53 -54.21 -30.95
N SER A 423 -5.36 -54.96 -31.69
CA SER A 423 -4.94 -56.02 -32.59
C SER A 423 -4.71 -55.47 -34.00
N ASP A 424 -3.71 -56.05 -34.68
CA ASP A 424 -3.16 -55.68 -35.98
C ASP A 424 -4.18 -55.58 -37.13
N SER A 425 -4.01 -54.57 -37.97
CA SER A 425 -4.15 -54.73 -39.43
C SER A 425 -3.49 -53.58 -40.21
N ASN A 426 -2.80 -53.97 -41.27
CA ASN A 426 -1.90 -53.19 -42.12
C ASN A 426 -2.54 -51.96 -42.79
N GLY A 427 -1.85 -50.82 -42.74
CA GLY A 427 -2.15 -49.67 -43.59
C GLY A 427 -1.49 -48.36 -43.14
N ALA A 428 -0.26 -48.11 -43.60
CA ALA A 428 0.49 -46.84 -43.59
C ALA A 428 0.72 -46.12 -42.23
N PRO A 429 1.97 -45.77 -41.85
CA PRO A 429 2.24 -45.06 -40.61
C PRO A 429 1.70 -43.63 -40.71
N SER A 430 0.60 -43.37 -40.00
CA SER A 430 -0.01 -42.04 -39.90
C SER A 430 1.01 -41.04 -39.34
N LYS A 431 1.14 -39.89 -40.01
CA LYS A 431 1.94 -38.72 -39.58
C LYS A 431 1.62 -38.26 -38.14
N SER A 432 0.51 -38.73 -37.55
CA SER A 432 0.10 -38.50 -36.16
C SER A 432 1.07 -39.08 -35.13
N GLN A 433 1.45 -40.37 -35.23
CA GLN A 433 2.35 -41.01 -34.25
C GLN A 433 3.80 -40.47 -34.32
N ALA A 434 4.16 -39.77 -35.40
CA ALA A 434 5.45 -39.08 -35.50
C ALA A 434 5.43 -37.71 -34.81
N ARG A 435 4.28 -37.05 -34.71
CA ARG A 435 4.13 -35.79 -33.96
C ARG A 435 4.21 -36.04 -32.45
N ASP A 436 3.64 -37.15 -31.99
CA ASP A 436 3.66 -37.52 -30.57
C ASP A 436 5.07 -37.83 -30.06
N LEU A 437 5.90 -38.57 -30.82
CA LEU A 437 7.30 -38.83 -30.43
C LEU A 437 8.17 -37.57 -30.40
N ASN A 438 7.91 -36.60 -31.30
CA ASN A 438 8.64 -35.33 -31.30
C ASN A 438 8.22 -34.44 -30.12
N PHE A 439 6.94 -34.46 -29.75
CA PHE A 439 6.45 -33.79 -28.54
C PHE A 439 7.04 -34.44 -27.28
N GLU A 440 7.08 -35.77 -27.22
CA GLU A 440 7.66 -36.50 -26.08
C GLU A 440 9.17 -36.26 -25.97
N MET A 441 9.89 -36.19 -27.09
CA MET A 441 11.30 -35.78 -27.13
C MET A 441 11.50 -34.37 -26.52
N TYR A 442 10.65 -33.41 -26.89
CA TYR A 442 10.72 -32.05 -26.36
C TYR A 442 10.41 -32.00 -24.85
N SER A 443 9.35 -32.68 -24.41
CA SER A 443 8.96 -32.77 -22.99
C SER A 443 10.06 -33.41 -22.12
N VAL A 444 10.67 -34.50 -22.59
CA VAL A 444 11.81 -35.14 -21.92
C VAL A 444 13.03 -34.22 -21.89
N GLY A 445 13.31 -33.49 -22.97
CA GLY A 445 14.39 -32.50 -23.03
C GLY A 445 14.22 -31.35 -22.04
N GLU A 446 13.01 -30.83 -21.86
CA GLU A 446 12.69 -29.81 -20.86
C GLU A 446 12.86 -30.36 -19.43
N ALA A 447 12.40 -31.58 -19.17
CA ALA A 447 12.57 -32.25 -17.89
C ALA A 447 14.06 -32.49 -17.55
N ILE A 448 14.89 -32.85 -18.53
CA ILE A 448 16.36 -32.97 -18.38
C ILE A 448 16.97 -31.61 -18.02
N LYS A 449 16.58 -30.53 -18.70
CA LYS A 449 17.09 -29.19 -18.42
C LYS A 449 16.71 -28.73 -17.00
N LYS A 450 15.49 -29.00 -16.57
CA LYS A 450 15.00 -28.68 -15.21
C LYS A 450 15.74 -29.46 -14.13
N THR A 451 15.92 -30.77 -14.30
CA THR A 451 16.65 -31.62 -13.34
C THR A 451 18.14 -31.29 -13.26
N ARG A 452 18.80 -30.98 -14.39
CA ARG A 452 20.20 -30.48 -14.39
C ARG A 452 20.37 -29.18 -13.61
N LYS A 453 19.42 -28.24 -13.78
CA LYS A 453 19.43 -26.96 -13.03
C LYS A 453 19.28 -27.19 -11.53
N GLU A 454 18.44 -28.15 -11.14
CA GLU A 454 18.23 -28.50 -9.72
C GLU A 454 19.47 -29.16 -9.09
N ILE A 455 20.15 -30.05 -9.82
CA ILE A 455 21.43 -30.63 -9.36
C ILE A 455 22.49 -29.52 -9.13
N CYS A 456 22.56 -28.53 -10.03
CA CYS A 456 23.48 -27.40 -9.88
C CYS A 456 23.16 -26.57 -8.63
N ARG A 457 21.88 -26.31 -8.34
CA ARG A 457 21.45 -25.60 -7.12
C ARG A 457 21.80 -26.38 -5.85
N LEU A 458 21.48 -27.67 -5.82
CA LEU A 458 21.80 -28.55 -4.68
C LEU A 458 23.31 -28.59 -4.43
N ASN A 459 24.13 -28.67 -5.48
CA ASN A 459 25.59 -28.63 -5.36
C ASN A 459 26.08 -27.29 -4.78
N GLN A 460 25.53 -26.16 -5.25
CA GLN A 460 25.87 -24.84 -4.72
C GLN A 460 25.49 -24.71 -3.23
N SER A 461 24.35 -25.25 -2.81
CA SER A 461 23.92 -25.29 -1.41
C SER A 461 24.81 -26.19 -0.54
N VAL A 462 25.24 -27.34 -1.06
CA VAL A 462 26.22 -28.21 -0.37
C VAL A 462 27.54 -27.45 -0.17
N ASN A 463 28.02 -26.73 -1.18
CA ASN A 463 29.29 -26.02 -1.10
C ASN A 463 29.24 -24.86 -0.09
N ARG A 464 28.10 -24.18 0.04
CA ARG A 464 27.89 -23.10 1.04
C ARG A 464 27.79 -23.63 2.48
N ASN A 465 27.26 -24.84 2.66
CA ASN A 465 27.00 -25.42 3.97
C ASN A 465 28.10 -26.39 4.45
N ALA A 466 29.11 -26.66 3.61
CA ALA A 466 30.13 -27.70 3.80
C ALA A 466 30.89 -27.59 5.13
N GLU A 467 31.12 -26.37 5.64
CA GLU A 467 31.93 -26.13 6.84
C GLU A 467 31.10 -25.91 8.12
N ARG A 468 29.79 -25.64 8.00
CA ARG A 468 28.95 -25.24 9.14
C ARG A 468 28.00 -26.32 9.65
N ASN A 469 27.49 -27.18 8.76
CA ASN A 469 26.45 -28.14 9.15
C ASN A 469 26.53 -29.43 8.33
N GLU A 470 27.23 -30.42 8.88
CA GLU A 470 27.49 -31.71 8.25
C GLU A 470 26.21 -32.54 8.06
N ALA A 471 25.27 -32.48 9.01
CA ALA A 471 23.98 -33.16 8.91
C ALA A 471 23.12 -32.61 7.75
N ALA A 472 23.07 -31.29 7.60
CA ALA A 472 22.40 -30.65 6.47
C ALA A 472 23.09 -30.99 5.13
N CYS A 473 24.42 -31.06 5.10
CA CYS A 473 25.17 -31.48 3.91
C CYS A 473 24.89 -32.95 3.53
N CYS A 474 24.74 -33.84 4.51
CA CYS A 474 24.38 -35.24 4.26
C CYS A 474 23.01 -35.36 3.57
N LEU A 475 22.00 -34.65 4.07
CA LEU A 475 20.66 -34.60 3.47
C LEU A 475 20.66 -33.99 2.06
N LEU A 476 21.40 -32.91 1.85
CA LEU A 476 21.53 -32.27 0.54
C LEU A 476 22.25 -33.17 -0.47
N ARG A 477 23.28 -33.90 -0.05
CA ARG A 477 23.96 -34.92 -0.87
C ARG A 477 23.01 -36.08 -1.21
N GLN A 478 22.18 -36.52 -0.27
CA GLN A 478 21.15 -37.53 -0.54
C GLN A 478 20.10 -37.05 -1.56
N LYS A 479 19.66 -35.79 -1.46
CA LYS A 479 18.77 -35.18 -2.49
C LYS A 479 19.48 -35.03 -3.85
N MET A 480 20.78 -34.76 -3.85
CA MET A 480 21.56 -34.68 -5.08
C MET A 480 21.70 -36.06 -5.77
N THR A 481 21.85 -37.14 -5.01
CA THR A 481 21.93 -38.49 -5.58
C THR A 481 20.61 -38.94 -6.19
N THR A 482 19.47 -38.65 -5.55
CA THR A 482 18.13 -38.96 -6.10
C THR A 482 17.86 -38.17 -7.40
N GLN A 483 18.16 -36.88 -7.43
CA GLN A 483 18.06 -36.06 -8.65
C GLN A 483 19.00 -36.54 -9.76
N SER A 484 20.21 -37.00 -9.40
CA SER A 484 21.17 -37.57 -10.36
C SER A 484 20.72 -38.93 -10.93
N GLN A 485 19.98 -39.72 -10.15
CA GLN A 485 19.35 -40.96 -10.65
C GLN A 485 18.18 -40.64 -11.58
N LEU A 486 17.35 -39.66 -11.24
CA LEU A 486 16.26 -39.17 -12.09
C LEU A 486 16.80 -38.67 -13.43
N LEU A 487 17.86 -37.85 -13.42
CA LEU A 487 18.51 -37.36 -14.64
C LEU A 487 18.97 -38.52 -15.54
N ARG A 488 19.64 -39.53 -14.98
CA ARG A 488 20.05 -40.73 -15.73
C ARG A 488 18.85 -41.48 -16.33
N SER A 489 17.73 -41.55 -15.63
CA SER A 489 16.51 -42.17 -16.14
C SER A 489 15.89 -41.38 -17.31
N LEU A 490 15.92 -40.04 -17.25
CA LEU A 490 15.41 -39.17 -18.31
C LEU A 490 16.32 -39.20 -19.54
N GLU A 491 17.65 -39.18 -19.36
CA GLU A 491 18.62 -39.33 -20.46
C GLU A 491 18.54 -40.73 -21.12
N ALA A 492 18.18 -41.76 -20.36
CA ALA A 492 17.88 -43.08 -20.93
C ALA A 492 16.58 -43.07 -21.76
N LYS A 493 15.55 -42.32 -21.34
CA LYS A 493 14.32 -42.12 -22.11
C LYS A 493 14.58 -41.31 -23.38
N GLU A 494 15.36 -40.23 -23.30
CA GLU A 494 15.79 -39.42 -24.45
C GLU A 494 16.51 -40.28 -25.50
N ARG A 495 17.49 -41.10 -25.10
CA ARG A 495 18.18 -42.02 -26.01
C ARG A 495 17.24 -43.03 -26.68
N LYS A 496 16.25 -43.55 -25.95
CA LYS A 496 15.24 -44.47 -26.52
C LYS A 496 14.38 -43.78 -27.57
N ILE A 497 13.86 -42.59 -27.27
CA ILE A 497 13.02 -41.81 -28.20
C ILE A 497 13.85 -41.38 -29.41
N SER A 498 15.10 -40.94 -29.21
CA SER A 498 16.01 -40.54 -30.30
C SER A 498 16.30 -41.71 -31.25
N GLY A 499 16.62 -42.88 -30.69
CA GLY A 499 16.83 -44.09 -31.48
C GLY A 499 15.58 -44.53 -32.24
N GLN A 500 14.38 -44.34 -31.68
CA GLN A 500 13.12 -44.63 -32.36
C GLN A 500 12.83 -43.65 -33.51
N ILE A 501 13.17 -42.37 -33.33
CA ILE A 501 13.09 -41.34 -34.38
C ILE A 501 14.09 -41.63 -35.51
N GLU A 502 15.33 -42.02 -35.18
CA GLU A 502 16.35 -42.37 -36.16
C GLU A 502 16.00 -43.63 -36.95
N ARG A 503 15.54 -44.70 -36.30
CA ARG A 503 15.04 -45.91 -36.99
C ARG A 503 13.94 -45.56 -37.99
N ARG A 504 12.96 -44.74 -37.56
CA ARG A 504 11.88 -44.27 -38.46
C ARG A 504 12.38 -43.39 -39.59
N ARG A 505 13.44 -42.60 -39.38
CA ARG A 505 14.07 -41.81 -40.46
C ARG A 505 14.77 -42.72 -41.47
N SER A 506 15.51 -43.72 -41.00
CA SER A 506 16.20 -44.70 -41.85
C SER A 506 15.22 -45.57 -42.64
N ASP A 507 14.15 -46.05 -42.00
CA ASP A 507 13.09 -46.82 -42.67
C ASP A 507 12.39 -45.99 -43.75
N ARG A 508 12.23 -44.68 -43.53
CA ARG A 508 11.63 -43.76 -44.51
C ARG A 508 12.57 -43.34 -45.64
N ALA A 509 13.88 -43.63 -45.52
CA ALA A 509 14.88 -43.36 -46.57
C ALA A 509 15.17 -44.60 -47.45
N LEU A 510 14.70 -45.78 -47.04
CA LEU A 510 14.84 -47.06 -47.77
C LEU A 510 13.65 -47.37 -48.70
N PHE A 511 12.58 -46.57 -48.63
CA PHE A 511 11.47 -46.52 -49.58
C PHE A 511 11.49 -45.15 -50.29
#